data_AF-A0A9N9XIR9-F1
#
_entry.id   AF-A0A9N9XIR9-F1
#
_cell.length_a   1.000
_cell.length_b   1.000
_cell.length_c   1.000
_cell.angle_alpha   90.00
_cell.angle_beta   90.00
_cell.angle_gamma   90.00
#
_symmetry.space_group_name_H-M   'P 1'
#
loop_
_entity.id
_entity.type
_entity.pdbx_description
1 polymer ?
#
loop_
_entity_poly.entity_id
_entity_poly.type
_entity_poly.pdbx_seq_one_letter_code
_entity_poly.pdbx_strand_id
1 'polypeptide(L)'
;MHSFVLTLLIYLTIQGNVVSESQIISENEISEDWDDFGTNLIHPYNSSERSGKFFGVGLVRFANNPCTSGSMVIGTCLRRRQCMDLAGTPSGTCANNIGVCCVTQPDATGNCATDAFFVTGGAGLVPVICGDNTGQHIYVDFNGNNSIVLTVTTAASNVGRTWNFLVTQIACGCPTRGFCSIQWAANGFIVSGVPGQGFDALTNGNCLTDFIIIPNPSYPNGTLTNTDRFCGTSFDTVQSSLKPFVLYVVTNAVEATDGDVANTGFSLSFTQLACPNTLF
;
A
#
# COMPACT_ATOMS: atom_id res chain seq x y z
N MET A 1 3.99 15.32 -36.73
CA MET A 1 4.67 15.45 -35.42
C MET A 1 4.05 14.43 -34.50
N HIS A 2 4.69 13.28 -34.29
CA HIS A 2 4.20 12.27 -33.35
C HIS A 2 4.65 12.67 -31.96
N SER A 3 3.71 12.95 -31.05
CA SER A 3 4.04 13.13 -29.63
C SER A 3 4.43 11.78 -29.05
N PHE A 4 5.72 11.63 -28.78
CA PHE A 4 6.30 10.48 -28.10
C PHE A 4 6.03 10.62 -26.60
N VAL A 5 5.01 9.92 -26.09
CA VAL A 5 4.83 9.78 -24.64
C VAL A 5 5.69 8.61 -24.19
N LEU A 6 6.85 8.94 -23.64
CA LEU A 6 7.78 7.99 -23.02
C LEU A 6 7.42 7.92 -21.54
N THR A 7 7.11 6.75 -21.01
CA THR A 7 6.73 6.61 -19.60
C THR A 7 7.91 6.01 -18.83
N LEU A 8 8.29 6.68 -17.74
CA LEU A 8 9.35 6.25 -16.84
C LEU A 8 8.74 5.43 -15.71
N LEU A 9 9.21 4.19 -15.53
CA LEU A 9 8.87 3.36 -14.38
C LEU A 9 9.99 3.50 -13.34
N ILE A 10 9.63 3.93 -12.14
CA ILE A 10 10.56 4.08 -11.02
C ILE A 10 10.16 3.11 -9.93
N TYR A 11 11.02 2.16 -9.61
CA TYR A 11 10.86 1.29 -8.44
C TYR A 11 11.48 1.98 -7.23
N LEU A 12 10.71 2.11 -6.15
CA LEU A 12 11.21 2.57 -4.87
C LEU A 12 11.56 1.38 -3.99
N THR A 13 12.74 1.41 -3.39
CA THR A 13 13.07 0.49 -2.30
C THR A 13 13.82 1.27 -1.24
N ILE A 14 13.24 1.30 -0.03
CA ILE A 14 13.90 1.85 1.14
C ILE A 14 14.46 0.66 1.90
N GLN A 15 15.77 0.45 1.77
CA GLN A 15 16.44 -0.53 2.63
C GLN A 15 16.60 0.16 4.00
N GLY A 16 15.82 -0.29 4.98
CA GLY A 16 16.16 -0.05 6.38
C GLY A 16 17.60 -0.49 6.62
N ASN A 17 18.33 0.28 7.44
CA ASN A 17 19.76 0.16 7.63
C ASN A 17 20.19 -1.32 7.85
N VAL A 18 20.96 -1.88 6.92
CA VAL A 18 21.79 -3.06 7.20
C VAL A 18 22.87 -2.55 8.15
N VAL A 19 22.83 -2.99 9.39
CA VAL A 19 23.96 -2.80 10.31
C VAL A 19 25.15 -3.50 9.66
N SER A 20 26.11 -2.72 9.16
CA SER A 20 27.37 -3.25 8.66
C SER A 20 28.07 -4.03 9.78
N GLU A 21 28.37 -5.28 9.46
CA GLU A 21 29.03 -6.33 10.24
C GLU A 21 29.91 -5.94 11.43
N SER A 22 29.75 -6.71 12.52
CA SER A 22 30.87 -7.54 12.99
C SER A 22 30.43 -9.00 12.97
N GLN A 23 31.21 -9.81 12.24
CA GLN A 23 31.11 -11.26 12.01
C GLN A 23 30.83 -12.07 13.31
N ILE A 24 30.20 -13.25 13.28
CA ILE A 24 30.70 -14.52 12.75
C ILE A 24 29.53 -15.36 12.23
N ILE A 25 29.66 -15.84 10.99
CA ILE A 25 28.87 -16.95 10.45
C ILE A 25 29.55 -18.23 10.93
N SER A 26 28.80 -19.12 11.60
CA SER A 26 29.14 -20.55 11.61
C SER A 26 27.88 -21.34 11.28
N GLU A 27 27.80 -21.67 9.98
CA GLU A 27 27.33 -22.94 9.41
C GLU A 27 26.28 -23.72 10.23
N ASN A 28 25.02 -23.69 9.78
CA ASN A 28 24.47 -24.84 9.04
C ASN A 28 23.03 -24.58 8.57
N GLU A 29 22.90 -24.57 7.25
CA GLU A 29 21.68 -24.70 6.47
C GLU A 29 21.22 -26.18 6.49
N ILE A 30 20.07 -26.52 7.08
CA ILE A 30 19.20 -27.69 6.73
C ILE A 30 17.78 -27.31 7.22
N SER A 31 16.91 -26.78 6.35
CA SER A 31 15.87 -27.45 5.55
C SER A 31 14.61 -27.89 6.33
N GLU A 32 13.46 -27.46 5.79
CA GLU A 32 12.15 -28.16 5.73
C GLU A 32 11.44 -28.45 7.08
N ASP A 33 10.36 -27.73 7.42
CA ASP A 33 8.95 -28.02 7.08
C ASP A 33 8.34 -29.20 7.88
N TRP A 34 7.04 -29.06 8.18
CA TRP A 34 6.10 -29.98 8.84
C TRP A 34 5.95 -29.93 10.37
N ASP A 35 4.83 -29.31 10.77
CA ASP A 35 3.78 -29.79 11.68
C ASP A 35 4.10 -30.75 12.85
N ASP A 36 3.45 -30.41 13.98
CA ASP A 36 2.62 -31.31 14.79
C ASP A 36 3.09 -31.79 16.18
N PHE A 37 2.09 -31.89 17.06
CA PHE A 37 1.94 -32.60 18.33
C PHE A 37 3.11 -32.73 19.32
N GLY A 38 2.84 -32.23 20.54
CA GLY A 38 2.51 -33.15 21.63
C GLY A 38 3.65 -33.75 22.47
N THR A 39 3.59 -33.41 23.77
CA THR A 39 3.91 -34.26 24.93
C THR A 39 5.37 -34.66 25.24
N ASN A 40 5.82 -34.21 26.43
CA ASN A 40 6.58 -34.94 27.47
C ASN A 40 7.43 -36.15 27.06
N LEU A 41 8.75 -36.08 27.25
CA LEU A 41 9.53 -37.15 27.88
C LEU A 41 10.76 -36.59 28.65
N ILE A 42 10.95 -37.16 29.84
CA ILE A 42 11.99 -36.89 30.82
C ILE A 42 13.25 -37.67 30.44
N HIS A 43 14.44 -37.05 30.51
CA HIS A 43 15.66 -37.78 30.85
C HIS A 43 16.67 -36.89 31.60
N PRO A 44 17.20 -37.33 32.77
CA PRO A 44 18.14 -36.56 33.55
C PRO A 44 19.58 -36.85 33.09
N TYR A 45 20.36 -35.81 32.82
CA TYR A 45 21.82 -35.90 32.85
C TYR A 45 22.39 -34.66 33.53
N ASN A 46 22.88 -34.87 34.74
CA ASN A 46 23.57 -33.88 35.54
C ASN A 46 25.07 -34.00 35.22
N SER A 47 25.63 -33.02 34.53
CA SER A 47 27.07 -32.79 34.55
C SER A 47 27.31 -31.31 34.87
N SER A 48 28.03 -31.12 35.95
CA SER A 48 28.42 -29.87 36.56
C SER A 48 29.35 -29.09 35.63
N GLU A 49 28.79 -28.32 34.72
CA GLU A 49 29.48 -27.20 34.08
C GLU A 49 28.90 -25.90 34.63
N ARG A 50 29.80 -25.01 35.06
CA ARG A 50 29.44 -23.70 35.60
C ARG A 50 28.59 -22.97 34.55
N SER A 51 27.28 -22.85 34.81
CA SER A 51 26.39 -21.99 34.05
C SER A 51 26.93 -20.56 34.14
N GLY A 52 27.67 -20.14 33.10
CA GLY A 52 27.76 -18.74 32.76
C GLY A 52 26.33 -18.25 32.65
N LYS A 53 25.98 -17.25 33.46
CA LYS A 53 24.66 -16.61 33.44
C LYS A 53 24.44 -16.04 32.04
N PHE A 54 23.84 -16.84 31.18
CA PHE A 54 23.33 -16.39 29.90
C PHE A 54 22.10 -15.56 30.24
N PHE A 55 22.24 -14.23 30.20
CA PHE A 55 21.08 -13.36 30.23
C PHE A 55 20.33 -13.59 28.93
N GLY A 56 19.31 -14.44 28.97
CA GLY A 56 18.39 -14.61 27.85
C GLY A 56 17.82 -13.25 27.50
N VAL A 57 18.24 -12.69 26.37
CA VAL A 57 17.60 -11.51 25.79
C VAL A 57 16.21 -11.98 25.33
N GLY A 58 15.24 -11.88 26.23
CA GLY A 58 13.85 -12.19 25.94
C GLY A 58 13.37 -11.27 24.83
N LEU A 59 13.04 -11.83 23.68
CA LEU A 59 12.47 -11.08 22.57
C LEU A 59 11.06 -10.63 22.97
N VAL A 60 10.93 -9.40 23.46
CA VAL A 60 9.63 -8.83 23.79
C VAL A 60 8.85 -8.58 22.51
N ARG A 61 7.69 -9.24 22.40
CA ARG A 61 6.71 -9.05 21.34
C ARG A 61 5.40 -8.57 21.96
N PHE A 62 4.78 -7.59 21.32
CA PHE A 62 3.44 -7.13 21.63
C PHE A 62 2.69 -6.91 20.32
N ALA A 63 1.36 -6.92 20.37
CA ALA A 63 0.53 -6.66 19.20
C ALA A 63 0.66 -5.19 18.76
N ASN A 64 0.73 -4.97 17.45
CA ASN A 64 0.74 -3.65 16.85
C ASN A 64 -0.67 -3.05 16.89
N ASN A 65 -1.08 -2.53 18.04
CA ASN A 65 -2.39 -1.90 18.22
C ASN A 65 -2.34 -0.40 17.87
N PRO A 66 -3.45 0.20 17.41
CA PRO A 66 -3.53 1.65 17.26
C PRO A 66 -3.32 2.32 18.63
N CYS A 67 -2.67 3.48 18.61
CA CYS A 67 -2.40 4.28 19.81
C CYS A 67 -2.60 5.76 19.48
N THR A 68 -2.88 6.58 20.49
CA THR A 68 -2.98 8.03 20.32
C THR A 68 -1.71 8.68 20.82
N SER A 69 -1.08 9.48 19.96
CA SER A 69 0.15 10.17 20.29
C SER A 69 -0.06 11.36 21.22
N GLY A 70 1.03 11.90 21.78
CA GLY A 70 0.99 13.11 22.62
C GLY A 70 0.43 14.35 21.92
N SER A 71 0.40 14.35 20.59
CA SER A 71 -0.15 15.39 19.72
C SER A 71 -1.55 15.07 19.19
N MET A 72 -2.28 14.13 19.81
CA MET A 72 -3.62 13.66 19.39
C MET A 72 -3.69 13.03 17.99
N VAL A 73 -2.55 12.67 17.40
CA VAL A 73 -2.48 11.96 16.11
C VAL A 73 -2.52 10.45 16.36
N ILE A 74 -3.31 9.72 15.57
CA ILE A 74 -3.35 8.24 15.62
C ILE A 74 -2.03 7.68 15.06
N GLY A 75 -1.41 6.79 15.81
CA GLY A 75 -0.20 6.06 15.43
C GLY A 75 -0.35 4.56 15.66
N THR A 76 0.73 3.83 15.45
CA THR A 76 0.81 2.39 15.71
C THR A 76 1.74 2.13 16.88
N CYS A 77 1.33 1.26 17.80
CA CYS A 77 2.18 0.84 18.90
C CYS A 77 3.31 -0.05 18.37
N LEU A 78 4.53 0.47 18.35
CA LEU A 78 5.71 -0.23 17.82
C LEU A 78 6.85 -0.21 18.83
N ARG A 79 7.83 -1.10 18.63
CA ARG A 79 9.09 -1.01 19.38
C ARG A 79 9.82 0.26 18.95
N ARG A 80 10.54 0.92 19.87
CA ARG A 80 11.24 2.17 19.55
C ARG A 80 12.16 2.04 18.33
N ARG A 81 12.94 0.96 18.24
CA ARG A 81 13.80 0.70 17.06
C ARG A 81 12.97 0.56 15.78
N GLN A 82 11.97 -0.31 15.79
CA GLN A 82 11.06 -0.53 14.67
C GLN A 82 10.36 0.76 14.21
N CYS A 83 9.98 1.65 15.14
CA CYS A 83 9.44 2.96 14.81
C CYS A 83 10.45 3.83 14.05
N MET A 84 11.70 3.86 14.52
CA MET A 84 12.78 4.61 13.86
C MET A 84 13.17 3.99 12.51
N ASP A 85 13.11 2.67 12.38
CA ASP A 85 13.37 1.94 11.13
C ASP A 85 12.35 2.28 10.05
N LEU A 86 11.10 2.55 10.44
CA LEU A 86 10.03 3.05 9.57
C LEU A 86 10.07 4.59 9.36
N ALA A 87 11.16 5.25 9.78
CA ALA A 87 11.27 6.71 9.81
C ALA A 87 10.10 7.41 10.53
N GLY A 88 9.45 6.70 11.46
CA GLY A 88 8.35 7.21 12.26
C GLY A 88 8.82 8.03 13.45
N THR A 89 7.95 8.92 13.93
CA THR A 89 8.20 9.75 15.11
C THR A 89 7.63 9.06 16.36
N PRO A 90 8.46 8.72 17.36
CA PRO A 90 7.97 8.19 18.63
C PRO A 90 7.30 9.31 19.43
N SER A 91 5.97 9.28 19.52
CA SER A 91 5.17 10.31 20.18
C SER A 91 4.22 9.67 21.20
N GLY A 92 4.76 9.28 22.36
CA GLY A 92 4.00 8.65 23.46
C GLY A 92 4.40 7.19 23.72
N THR A 93 3.81 6.58 24.74
CA THR A 93 4.04 5.19 25.13
C THR A 93 2.81 4.32 24.88
N CYS A 94 3.02 3.02 24.69
CA CYS A 94 1.96 2.05 24.49
C CYS A 94 2.41 0.67 25.01
N ALA A 95 1.55 -0.35 24.94
CA ALA A 95 1.83 -1.70 25.42
C ALA A 95 2.45 -1.72 26.84
N ASN A 96 1.76 -1.09 27.81
CA ASN A 96 2.21 -0.96 29.20
C ASN A 96 3.62 -0.36 29.34
N ASN A 97 3.91 0.70 28.58
CA ASN A 97 5.19 1.41 28.54
C ASN A 97 6.37 0.64 27.94
N ILE A 98 6.12 -0.47 27.25
CA ILE A 98 7.17 -1.25 26.59
C ILE A 98 7.33 -0.86 25.11
N GLY A 99 6.27 -0.30 24.51
CA GLY A 99 6.26 0.26 23.16
C GLY A 99 6.21 1.79 23.14
N VAL A 100 6.43 2.36 21.96
CA VAL A 100 6.20 3.77 21.66
C VAL A 100 5.02 3.90 20.71
N CYS A 101 4.24 4.96 20.88
CA CYS A 101 3.24 5.30 19.87
C CYS A 101 3.94 5.93 18.67
N CYS A 102 4.03 5.17 17.58
CA CYS A 102 4.79 5.56 16.41
C CYS A 102 3.89 6.25 15.39
N VAL A 103 4.22 7.48 15.04
CA VAL A 103 3.57 8.21 13.96
C VAL A 103 4.45 8.05 12.71
N THR A 104 4.06 7.17 11.79
CA THR A 104 4.74 6.97 10.51
C THR A 104 4.45 8.13 9.55
N GLN A 105 5.22 8.24 8.47
CA GLN A 105 4.96 9.19 7.38
C GLN A 105 4.19 8.51 6.24
N PRO A 106 3.34 9.22 5.47
CA PRO A 106 2.86 10.59 5.71
C PRO A 106 2.01 10.70 6.98
N ASP A 107 1.83 11.91 7.50
CA ASP A 107 0.88 12.14 8.60
C ASP A 107 -0.58 11.89 8.17
N ALA A 108 -1.53 11.99 9.11
CA ALA A 108 -2.96 11.78 8.83
C ALA A 108 -3.56 12.76 7.81
N THR A 109 -2.83 13.82 7.44
CA THR A 109 -3.22 14.81 6.43
C THR A 109 -2.43 14.68 5.13
N GLY A 110 -1.58 13.66 4.99
CA GLY A 110 -0.78 13.42 3.79
C GLY A 110 0.53 14.21 3.73
N ASN A 111 0.95 14.88 4.81
CA ASN A 111 2.19 15.67 4.79
C ASN A 111 3.42 14.78 5.02
N CYS A 112 4.43 15.00 4.18
CA CYS A 112 5.75 14.38 4.25
C CYS A 112 6.75 15.35 4.88
N ALA A 113 6.77 15.42 6.22
CA ALA A 113 7.57 16.39 6.98
C ALA A 113 9.01 15.92 7.26
N THR A 114 9.24 14.60 7.35
CA THR A 114 10.55 14.05 7.73
C THR A 114 11.39 13.68 6.51
N ASP A 115 10.85 12.84 5.65
CA ASP A 115 11.47 12.41 4.41
C ASP A 115 10.46 12.61 3.29
N ALA A 116 10.91 13.09 2.14
CA ALA A 116 10.03 13.32 1.00
C ALA A 116 10.76 13.02 -0.32
N PHE A 117 10.02 12.42 -1.24
CA PHE A 117 10.42 12.14 -2.59
C PHE A 117 9.53 12.91 -3.56
N PHE A 118 10.16 13.68 -4.43
CA PHE A 118 9.51 14.49 -5.45
C PHE A 118 9.94 14.01 -6.83
N VAL A 119 8.99 14.01 -7.76
CA VAL A 119 9.28 13.87 -9.19
C VAL A 119 8.70 15.07 -9.92
N THR A 120 9.57 15.77 -10.65
CA THR A 120 9.21 16.96 -11.45
C THR A 120 9.67 16.81 -12.88
N GLY A 121 9.16 17.66 -13.78
CA GLY A 121 9.54 17.66 -15.20
C GLY A 121 8.74 16.68 -16.08
N GLY A 122 7.90 15.81 -15.49
CA GLY A 122 6.92 15.00 -16.23
C GLY A 122 5.71 15.80 -16.72
N ALA A 123 4.90 15.18 -17.59
CA ALA A 123 3.66 15.74 -18.11
C ALA A 123 2.53 15.73 -17.06
N GLY A 124 2.59 14.82 -16.09
CA GLY A 124 1.64 14.68 -14.99
C GLY A 124 2.20 15.20 -13.66
N LEU A 125 1.30 15.57 -12.75
CA LEU A 125 1.65 15.89 -11.37
C LEU A 125 1.84 14.59 -10.58
N VAL A 126 3.03 14.38 -10.03
CA VAL A 126 3.32 13.28 -9.11
C VAL A 126 3.18 13.85 -7.68
N PRO A 127 2.30 13.29 -6.83
CA PRO A 127 2.21 13.68 -5.43
C PRO A 127 3.54 13.47 -4.69
N VAL A 128 3.74 14.18 -3.58
CA VAL A 128 4.91 13.96 -2.71
C VAL A 128 4.78 12.58 -2.07
N ILE A 129 5.85 11.79 -2.13
CA ILE A 129 5.88 10.41 -1.62
C ILE A 129 6.78 10.36 -0.39
N CYS A 130 6.34 9.68 0.67
CA CYS A 130 7.14 9.44 1.87
C CYS A 130 6.70 8.16 2.59
N GLY A 131 7.43 7.79 3.64
CA GLY A 131 7.23 6.52 4.34
C GLY A 131 7.85 5.33 3.59
N ASP A 132 7.45 4.12 3.95
CA ASP A 132 7.93 2.90 3.29
C ASP A 132 7.20 2.69 1.96
N ASN A 133 7.98 2.65 0.88
CA ASN A 133 7.50 2.49 -0.49
C ASN A 133 8.09 1.25 -1.16
N THR A 134 8.63 0.32 -0.38
CA THR A 134 9.28 -0.88 -0.90
C THR A 134 8.31 -1.71 -1.74
N GLY A 135 8.73 -2.08 -2.95
CA GLY A 135 7.92 -2.84 -3.91
C GLY A 135 6.89 -2.00 -4.68
N GLN A 136 6.81 -0.69 -4.41
CA GLN A 136 5.95 0.22 -5.14
C GLN A 136 6.64 0.77 -6.39
N HIS A 137 5.83 1.21 -7.35
CA HIS A 137 6.32 1.82 -8.57
C HIS A 137 5.46 3.01 -8.99
N ILE A 138 6.08 4.00 -9.63
CA ILE A 138 5.37 5.14 -10.23
C ILE A 138 5.64 5.23 -11.72
N TYR A 139 4.61 5.64 -12.46
CA TYR A 139 4.69 5.95 -13.89
C TYR A 139 4.73 7.46 -14.07
N VAL A 140 5.74 7.94 -14.78
CA VAL A 140 5.91 9.37 -15.04
C VAL A 140 5.99 9.58 -16.54
N ASP A 141 5.01 10.26 -17.09
CA ASP A 141 5.00 10.60 -18.51
C ASP A 141 6.03 11.68 -18.81
N PHE A 142 6.87 11.44 -19.81
CA PHE A 142 7.85 12.37 -20.32
C PHE A 142 7.24 13.13 -21.49
N ASN A 143 7.30 14.46 -21.41
CA ASN A 143 6.74 15.35 -22.42
C ASN A 143 7.70 15.65 -23.59
N GLY A 144 8.91 15.07 -23.61
CA GLY A 144 9.91 15.29 -24.65
C GLY A 144 10.76 16.55 -24.47
N ASN A 145 10.35 17.48 -23.62
CA ASN A 145 10.91 18.84 -23.58
C ASN A 145 11.66 19.16 -22.28
N ASN A 146 11.27 18.56 -21.16
CA ASN A 146 11.87 18.81 -19.85
C ASN A 146 12.49 17.53 -19.29
N SER A 147 13.67 17.62 -18.66
CA SER A 147 14.24 16.50 -17.92
C SER A 147 13.35 16.12 -16.74
N ILE A 148 13.14 14.82 -16.51
CA ILE A 148 12.54 14.33 -15.27
C ILE A 148 13.58 14.44 -14.16
N VAL A 149 13.25 15.17 -13.10
CA VAL A 149 14.13 15.39 -11.94
C VAL A 149 13.55 14.67 -10.73
N LEU A 150 14.36 13.76 -10.17
CA LEU A 150 14.07 13.02 -8.95
C LEU A 150 14.75 13.74 -7.79
N THR A 151 13.99 14.14 -6.77
CA THR A 151 14.53 14.84 -5.59
C THR A 151 14.14 14.10 -4.33
N VAL A 152 15.13 13.72 -3.53
CA VAL A 152 14.95 13.17 -2.19
C VAL A 152 15.37 14.23 -1.20
N THR A 153 14.48 14.59 -0.27
CA THR A 153 14.80 15.45 0.86
C THR A 153 14.66 14.67 2.15
N THR A 154 15.67 14.79 3.00
CA THR A 154 15.74 14.05 4.26
C THR A 154 15.98 15.01 5.42
N ALA A 155 15.15 14.96 6.46
CA ALA A 155 15.35 15.75 7.67
C ALA A 155 16.57 15.26 8.46
N ALA A 156 17.26 16.17 9.13
CA ALA A 156 18.42 15.85 9.96
C ALA A 156 18.06 14.81 11.04
N SER A 157 18.70 13.64 11.01
CA SER A 157 18.49 12.57 11.98
C SER A 157 19.74 11.69 12.12
N ASN A 158 19.77 10.87 13.18
CA ASN A 158 20.81 9.86 13.39
C ASN A 158 20.43 8.48 12.81
N VAL A 159 19.49 8.43 11.87
CA VAL A 159 19.02 7.20 11.22
C VAL A 159 19.64 7.11 9.82
N GLY A 160 20.26 5.97 9.51
CA GLY A 160 20.74 5.68 8.15
C GLY A 160 19.57 5.41 7.21
N ARG A 161 19.58 6.04 6.04
CA ARG A 161 18.53 5.93 5.02
C ARG A 161 19.16 5.55 3.69
N THR A 162 18.69 4.47 3.09
CA THR A 162 19.17 4.02 1.78
C THR A 162 18.00 4.01 0.80
N TRP A 163 18.16 4.74 -0.30
CA TRP A 163 17.17 4.81 -1.37
C TRP A 163 17.73 4.10 -2.60
N ASN A 164 17.08 3.02 -3.01
CA ASN A 164 17.39 2.33 -4.25
C ASN A 164 16.31 2.66 -5.28
N PHE A 165 16.76 3.15 -6.43
CA PHE A 165 15.91 3.44 -7.58
C PHE A 165 16.30 2.54 -8.73
N LEU A 166 15.34 1.79 -9.25
CA LEU A 166 15.45 1.23 -10.58
C LEU A 166 14.60 2.08 -11.52
N VAL A 167 15.24 2.68 -12.52
CA VAL A 167 14.60 3.58 -13.47
C VAL A 167 14.64 2.92 -14.84
N THR A 168 13.48 2.66 -15.44
CA THR A 168 13.37 2.07 -16.78
C THR A 168 12.48 2.91 -17.68
N GLN A 169 12.88 3.03 -18.95
CA GLN A 169 12.07 3.70 -19.97
C GLN A 169 11.22 2.67 -20.71
N ILE A 170 9.95 2.99 -20.90
CA ILE A 170 9.03 2.16 -21.69
C ILE A 170 8.98 2.73 -23.10
N ALA A 171 9.49 1.97 -24.07
CA ALA A 171 9.51 2.35 -25.48
C ALA A 171 8.08 2.48 -26.04
N CYS A 172 7.88 3.43 -26.96
CA CYS A 172 6.54 3.77 -27.49
C CYS A 172 5.84 2.61 -28.24
N GLY A 173 6.60 1.66 -28.79
CA GLY A 173 6.10 0.47 -29.48
C GLY A 173 6.19 -0.82 -28.66
N CYS A 174 6.51 -0.73 -27.36
CA CYS A 174 6.61 -1.92 -26.54
C CYS A 174 5.21 -2.53 -26.33
N PRO A 175 5.00 -3.84 -26.56
CA PRO A 175 3.79 -4.53 -26.12
C PRO A 175 3.58 -4.37 -24.60
N THR A 176 4.66 -4.11 -23.84
CA THR A 176 4.63 -3.76 -22.42
C THR A 176 4.26 -2.30 -22.10
N ARG A 177 3.69 -1.55 -23.07
CA ARG A 177 2.56 -0.65 -22.75
C ARG A 177 1.36 -1.40 -22.16
N GLY A 178 1.50 -2.70 -21.93
CA GLY A 178 1.51 -3.27 -20.59
C GLY A 178 0.12 -3.72 -20.27
N PHE A 179 -0.78 -2.76 -20.19
CA PHE A 179 -2.19 -3.00 -20.01
C PHE A 179 -2.99 -1.88 -20.67
N CYS A 180 -3.96 -2.26 -21.53
CA CYS A 180 -4.83 -1.32 -22.25
C CYS A 180 -6.12 -1.02 -21.48
N SER A 181 -6.48 -1.89 -20.55
CA SER A 181 -7.59 -1.69 -19.65
C SER A 181 -7.24 -2.15 -18.24
N ILE A 182 -8.00 -1.67 -17.28
CA ILE A 182 -8.03 -2.17 -15.90
C ILE A 182 -9.36 -2.87 -15.68
N GLN A 183 -9.34 -4.03 -15.02
CA GLN A 183 -10.54 -4.71 -14.55
C GLN A 183 -10.66 -4.51 -13.04
N TRP A 184 -11.85 -4.15 -12.57
CA TRP A 184 -12.21 -4.02 -11.17
C TRP A 184 -13.18 -5.12 -10.79
N ALA A 185 -12.95 -5.78 -9.66
CA ALA A 185 -13.84 -6.80 -9.11
C ALA A 185 -13.92 -6.65 -7.58
N ALA A 186 -15.10 -6.83 -7.00
CA ALA A 186 -15.30 -6.67 -5.56
C ALA A 186 -15.05 -7.96 -4.78
N ASN A 187 -14.33 -7.83 -3.67
CA ASN A 187 -14.29 -8.82 -2.58
C ASN A 187 -15.33 -8.52 -1.49
N GLY A 188 -15.84 -7.28 -1.47
CA GLY A 188 -16.96 -6.82 -0.65
C GLY A 188 -17.37 -5.43 -1.10
N PHE A 189 -18.67 -5.12 -1.12
CA PHE A 189 -19.16 -3.84 -1.63
C PHE A 189 -20.49 -3.46 -0.97
N ILE A 190 -20.46 -2.51 -0.04
CA ILE A 190 -21.64 -1.99 0.67
C ILE A 190 -21.45 -0.48 0.79
N VAL A 191 -21.74 0.21 -0.32
CA VAL A 191 -21.56 1.67 -0.44
C VAL A 191 -22.87 2.41 -0.25
N SER A 192 -24.00 1.78 -0.54
CA SER A 192 -25.33 2.33 -0.25
C SER A 192 -26.28 1.18 0.04
N GLY A 193 -26.72 1.04 1.30
CA GLY A 193 -27.77 0.11 1.72
C GLY A 193 -27.33 -1.10 2.55
N VAL A 194 -28.29 -1.95 2.92
CA VAL A 194 -28.12 -3.05 3.91
C VAL A 194 -28.11 -4.44 3.24
N PRO A 195 -27.15 -5.33 3.56
CA PRO A 195 -27.13 -6.70 3.04
C PRO A 195 -28.43 -7.48 3.35
N GLY A 196 -28.97 -8.18 2.36
CA GLY A 196 -30.12 -9.07 2.54
C GLY A 196 -31.50 -8.39 2.51
N GLN A 197 -31.57 -7.11 2.12
CA GLN A 197 -32.83 -6.37 1.91
C GLN A 197 -33.12 -6.06 0.43
N GLY A 198 -32.47 -6.76 -0.52
CA GLY A 198 -32.79 -6.66 -1.96
C GLY A 198 -32.20 -5.45 -2.69
N PHE A 199 -31.16 -4.82 -2.13
CA PHE A 199 -30.42 -3.75 -2.81
C PHE A 199 -29.27 -4.36 -3.61
N ASP A 200 -29.57 -4.89 -4.79
CA ASP A 200 -28.58 -5.40 -5.75
C ASP A 200 -27.59 -4.30 -6.20
N ALA A 201 -26.69 -4.62 -7.13
CA ALA A 201 -25.79 -3.64 -7.74
C ALA A 201 -26.62 -2.51 -8.40
N LEU A 202 -26.68 -1.36 -7.73
CA LEU A 202 -27.39 -0.20 -8.25
C LEU A 202 -26.47 0.48 -9.27
N THR A 203 -26.89 0.43 -10.51
CA THR A 203 -26.24 1.08 -11.65
C THR A 203 -27.19 2.13 -12.22
N ASN A 204 -26.63 3.22 -12.77
CA ASN A 204 -27.33 4.32 -13.45
C ASN A 204 -28.17 5.23 -12.54
N GLY A 205 -27.87 6.54 -12.54
CA GLY A 205 -28.70 7.67 -12.04
C GLY A 205 -29.15 7.68 -10.57
N ASN A 206 -29.24 6.52 -9.92
CA ASN A 206 -29.76 6.28 -8.57
C ASN A 206 -28.65 6.35 -7.52
N CYS A 207 -27.40 6.36 -7.95
CA CYS A 207 -26.22 6.58 -7.13
C CYS A 207 -25.95 8.09 -6.99
N LEU A 208 -26.74 8.75 -6.14
CA LEU A 208 -26.74 10.21 -5.97
C LEU A 208 -26.03 10.70 -4.70
N THR A 209 -25.90 9.85 -3.69
CA THR A 209 -25.31 10.18 -2.39
C THR A 209 -23.93 9.55 -2.26
N ASP A 210 -23.89 8.24 -2.02
CA ASP A 210 -22.68 7.47 -1.84
C ASP A 210 -22.44 6.52 -3.01
N PHE A 211 -21.31 6.70 -3.69
CA PHE A 211 -20.94 5.91 -4.85
C PHE A 211 -19.46 6.01 -5.21
N ILE A 212 -19.00 5.04 -5.98
CA ILE A 212 -17.72 5.13 -6.67
C ILE A 212 -17.93 5.45 -8.14
N ILE A 213 -16.94 6.11 -8.75
CA ILE A 213 -16.92 6.40 -10.19
C ILE A 213 -15.77 5.64 -10.83
N ILE A 214 -16.10 4.84 -11.84
CA ILE A 214 -15.13 4.25 -12.77
C ILE A 214 -15.39 4.88 -14.14
N PRO A 215 -14.46 5.69 -14.69
CA PRO A 215 -14.69 6.37 -15.95
C PRO A 215 -14.82 5.39 -17.13
N ASN A 216 -15.81 5.63 -18.00
CA ASN A 216 -16.09 4.85 -19.21
C ASN A 216 -16.04 3.31 -18.99
N PRO A 217 -16.85 2.75 -18.08
CA PRO A 217 -16.78 1.34 -17.79
C PRO A 217 -17.56 0.49 -18.80
N SER A 218 -17.08 -0.73 -19.01
CA SER A 218 -17.73 -1.78 -19.78
C SER A 218 -17.63 -3.10 -19.03
N TYR A 219 -18.63 -3.96 -19.15
CA TYR A 219 -18.52 -5.33 -18.67
C TYR A 219 -17.41 -6.09 -19.43
N PRO A 220 -16.83 -7.17 -18.89
CA PRO A 220 -15.79 -7.96 -19.55
C PRO A 220 -16.17 -8.52 -20.94
N ASN A 221 -17.47 -8.64 -21.22
CA ASN A 221 -18.00 -9.02 -22.54
C ASN A 221 -18.00 -7.86 -23.57
N GLY A 222 -17.56 -6.66 -23.18
CA GLY A 222 -17.52 -5.47 -24.01
C GLY A 222 -18.81 -4.64 -24.04
N THR A 223 -19.89 -5.06 -23.38
CA THR A 223 -21.11 -4.24 -23.31
C THR A 223 -20.90 -3.06 -22.36
N LEU A 224 -21.31 -1.86 -22.77
CA LEU A 224 -21.25 -0.67 -21.94
C LEU A 224 -22.22 -0.81 -20.75
N THR A 225 -21.80 -0.31 -19.59
CA THR A 225 -22.63 -0.27 -18.37
C THR A 225 -23.70 0.81 -18.42
N ASN A 226 -23.61 1.76 -19.36
CA ASN A 226 -24.46 2.95 -19.48
C ASN A 226 -24.48 3.85 -18.22
N THR A 227 -23.48 3.71 -17.34
CA THR A 227 -23.26 4.53 -16.15
C THR A 227 -21.77 4.52 -15.81
N ASP A 228 -21.27 5.57 -15.19
CA ASP A 228 -19.93 5.62 -14.59
C ASP A 228 -19.97 5.47 -13.06
N ARG A 229 -21.16 5.57 -12.45
CA ARG A 229 -21.39 5.49 -11.01
C ARG A 229 -21.88 4.11 -10.57
N PHE A 230 -21.35 3.64 -9.45
CA PHE A 230 -21.68 2.35 -8.83
C PHE A 230 -21.93 2.51 -7.32
N CYS A 231 -23.05 2.00 -6.84
CA CYS A 231 -23.47 1.99 -5.44
C CYS A 231 -24.31 0.72 -5.16
N GLY A 232 -24.82 0.55 -3.94
CA GLY A 232 -25.57 -0.65 -3.54
C GLY A 232 -24.78 -1.59 -2.64
N THR A 233 -25.25 -2.84 -2.54
CA THR A 233 -24.65 -3.90 -1.71
C THR A 233 -23.96 -5.01 -2.52
N SER A 234 -23.86 -4.81 -3.84
CA SER A 234 -23.17 -5.70 -4.76
C SER A 234 -22.47 -4.87 -5.86
N PHE A 235 -21.46 -5.47 -6.49
CA PHE A 235 -20.69 -4.82 -7.55
C PHE A 235 -20.35 -5.84 -8.64
N ASP A 236 -20.82 -5.57 -9.84
CA ASP A 236 -20.47 -6.35 -11.01
C ASP A 236 -19.06 -6.01 -11.49
N THR A 237 -18.32 -7.03 -11.94
CA THR A 237 -16.99 -6.83 -12.50
C THR A 237 -17.08 -5.96 -13.75
N VAL A 238 -16.29 -4.88 -13.79
CA VAL A 238 -16.21 -3.96 -14.92
C VAL A 238 -14.77 -3.71 -15.33
N GLN A 239 -14.59 -3.27 -16.56
CA GLN A 239 -13.32 -2.87 -17.15
C GLN A 239 -13.38 -1.42 -17.60
N SER A 240 -12.25 -0.72 -17.56
CA SER A 240 -12.10 0.61 -18.17
C SER A 240 -10.81 0.69 -18.96
N SER A 241 -10.89 1.24 -20.17
CA SER A 241 -9.75 1.53 -21.03
C SER A 241 -9.35 3.01 -21.02
N LEU A 242 -10.07 3.85 -20.27
CA LEU A 242 -9.76 5.28 -20.16
C LEU A 242 -8.49 5.47 -19.34
N LYS A 243 -7.53 6.21 -19.89
CA LYS A 243 -6.26 6.55 -19.22
C LYS A 243 -6.28 8.02 -18.76
N PRO A 244 -5.80 8.33 -17.55
CA PRO A 244 -5.25 7.42 -16.54
C PRO A 244 -6.34 6.54 -15.90
N PHE A 245 -5.96 5.32 -15.48
CA PHE A 245 -6.86 4.45 -14.72
C PHE A 245 -7.07 5.04 -13.34
N VAL A 246 -8.29 5.51 -13.06
CA VAL A 246 -8.64 6.21 -11.81
C VAL A 246 -9.95 5.65 -11.27
N LEU A 247 -10.09 5.69 -9.95
CA LEU A 247 -11.30 5.41 -9.21
C LEU A 247 -11.59 6.62 -8.35
N TYR A 248 -12.79 7.19 -8.47
CA TYR A 248 -13.22 8.25 -7.55
C TYR A 248 -14.21 7.69 -6.54
N VAL A 249 -14.17 8.25 -5.34
CA VAL A 249 -15.12 7.92 -4.27
C VAL A 249 -15.86 9.20 -3.91
N VAL A 250 -17.18 9.13 -3.91
CA VAL A 250 -18.06 10.22 -3.52
C VAL A 250 -18.93 9.70 -2.39
N THR A 251 -18.86 10.36 -1.24
CA THR A 251 -19.74 10.08 -0.10
C THR A 251 -20.27 11.39 0.46
N ASN A 252 -21.44 11.34 1.09
CA ASN A 252 -21.95 12.45 1.89
C ASN A 252 -21.87 12.08 3.40
N ALA A 253 -22.55 12.82 4.27
CA ALA A 253 -22.61 12.55 5.71
C ALA A 253 -24.05 12.25 6.18
N VAL A 254 -24.96 12.06 5.24
CA VAL A 254 -26.38 11.93 5.48
C VAL A 254 -26.75 10.51 5.08
N GLU A 255 -27.15 9.70 6.06
CA GLU A 255 -27.33 8.24 5.86
C GLU A 255 -28.79 7.81 6.15
N ALA A 256 -29.50 8.59 6.96
CA ALA A 256 -30.80 8.20 7.54
C ALA A 256 -32.00 8.65 6.72
N THR A 257 -31.84 9.65 5.86
CA THR A 257 -32.92 10.30 5.10
C THR A 257 -32.97 9.88 3.63
N ASP A 258 -31.87 9.31 3.15
CA ASP A 258 -31.54 8.90 1.80
C ASP A 258 -31.62 7.37 1.65
N GLY A 259 -31.63 6.63 2.76
CA GLY A 259 -31.82 5.17 2.77
C GLY A 259 -30.53 4.36 2.64
N ASP A 260 -29.39 5.04 2.55
CA ASP A 260 -28.01 4.58 2.65
C ASP A 260 -27.61 4.31 4.12
N VAL A 261 -28.42 3.51 4.81
CA VAL A 261 -28.06 3.04 6.15
C VAL A 261 -27.14 1.82 6.08
N ALA A 262 -26.20 1.73 7.04
CA ALA A 262 -25.27 0.61 7.25
C ALA A 262 -24.18 0.41 6.17
N ASN A 263 -23.68 1.52 5.60
CA ASN A 263 -22.51 1.53 4.74
C ASN A 263 -21.27 0.96 5.46
N THR A 264 -20.71 -0.15 4.96
CA THR A 264 -19.44 -0.71 5.49
C THR A 264 -18.25 -0.46 4.57
N GLY A 265 -18.48 0.22 3.45
CA GLY A 265 -17.47 0.52 2.45
C GLY A 265 -17.28 -0.61 1.44
N PHE A 266 -16.14 -0.62 0.77
CA PHE A 266 -15.83 -1.56 -0.29
C PHE A 266 -14.39 -2.09 -0.19
N SER A 267 -14.19 -3.27 -0.75
CA SER A 267 -12.90 -3.90 -1.00
C SER A 267 -12.88 -4.35 -2.46
N LEU A 268 -12.08 -3.68 -3.27
CA LEU A 268 -11.92 -4.02 -4.69
C LEU A 268 -10.55 -4.63 -4.93
N SER A 269 -10.53 -5.67 -5.75
CA SER A 269 -9.34 -6.15 -6.45
C SER A 269 -9.30 -5.50 -7.83
N PHE A 270 -8.09 -5.24 -8.32
CA PHE A 270 -7.88 -4.78 -9.68
C PHE A 270 -6.86 -5.65 -10.40
N THR A 271 -7.11 -5.89 -11.68
CA THR A 271 -6.21 -6.60 -12.58
C THR A 271 -5.97 -5.74 -13.79
N GLN A 272 -4.71 -5.44 -14.08
CA GLN A 272 -4.38 -4.75 -15.32
C GLN A 272 -4.49 -5.76 -16.48
N LEU A 273 -5.13 -5.39 -17.59
CA LEU A 273 -5.39 -6.26 -18.74
C LEU A 273 -4.57 -5.86 -19.97
N ALA A 274 -3.79 -6.81 -20.49
CA ALA A 274 -2.82 -6.57 -21.54
C ALA A 274 -3.50 -6.04 -22.80
N CYS A 275 -2.80 -5.20 -23.55
CA CYS A 275 -3.29 -4.79 -24.86
C CYS A 275 -3.43 -6.03 -25.77
N PRO A 276 -4.54 -6.17 -26.51
CA PRO A 276 -4.65 -7.25 -27.49
C PRO A 276 -3.52 -7.12 -28.51
N ASN A 277 -2.79 -8.21 -28.75
CA ASN A 277 -1.68 -8.25 -29.69
C ASN A 277 -2.22 -7.94 -31.10
N THR A 278 -2.02 -6.72 -31.57
CA THR A 278 -2.20 -6.39 -32.98
C THR A 278 -0.85 -6.58 -33.65
N LEU A 279 -0.57 -7.82 -34.07
CA LEU A 279 0.48 -8.08 -35.04
C LEU A 279 0.05 -7.40 -36.35
N PHE A 280 0.74 -6.32 -36.70
CA PHE A 280 0.82 -5.80 -38.06
C PHE A 280 2.30 -5.73 -38.44
#